data_AF-A0A9E4WA50-F1
#
_entry.id   AF-A0A9E4WA50-F1
#
_cell.length_a   1.000
_cell.length_b   1.000
_cell.length_c   1.000
_cell.angle_alpha   90.00
_cell.angle_beta   90.00
_cell.angle_gamma   90.00
#
_symmetry.space_group_name_H-M   'P 1'
#
loop_
_entity.id
_entity.type
_entity.pdbx_description
1 polymer ?
#
loop_
_entity_poly.entity_id
_entity_poly.type
_entity_poly.pdbx_seq_one_letter_code
_entity_poly.pdbx_strand_id
1 'polypeptide(L)'
;MGFTGLIRKLALTAGIMLLGLAAACGGGSDGGGGSSGGSGDSGGLFPQRANVVGSVASADALNAIDLDLDRLLDMLSSDLMDEGEGFEKFFNIEQFRPGGLFGDISRIDVFGEITGSDDVDYFGLLLNGNFDETALIEALESVSGEKLVRRKYKDRNVYSPADDPDEFDLSFLNNSTLVIGSGGAVNDVIDIDKDDVDAASGPLIATFNDLDGGLFALALEVPEDLGDDADFGAIPLLADLPISLDFISALEMVGLGGALEDGSLDITVTMDFTNEDAAESLESFIRGIVTLAGGFLADPSTAGLLDGLEIDRDGSLLTIEIEIPVADIPGIFGDIISPASVETFTSSGRPPGTPEIKLLASVIGQPVPIMQSVNHVPEGQGVDYSDSPPTSGQHWPATAPCGFYSDGLPDERVVHNLEHGNIIVSYNFTNPAEVTALRLVLDGVRQFDDWGVARSYDKIPDGQVVITAWGHLHRMEGVDPVEIGLFFEAFAGVNGPERFEC
;
A
#
# COMPACT_ATOMS: atom_id res chain seq x y z
N MET A 1 9.42 -17.86 -2.36
CA MET A 1 9.82 -18.90 -3.33
C MET A 1 8.63 -19.59 -3.93
N GLY A 2 7.52 -19.73 -3.19
CA GLY A 2 6.22 -19.75 -3.86
C GLY A 2 5.82 -18.37 -4.39
N PHE A 3 4.54 -18.23 -4.73
CA PHE A 3 3.82 -17.06 -5.26
C PHE A 3 4.41 -15.65 -4.96
N THR A 4 4.81 -15.35 -3.72
CA THR A 4 5.24 -14.00 -3.27
C THR A 4 6.47 -13.40 -3.98
N GLY A 5 7.18 -14.15 -4.81
CA GLY A 5 8.27 -13.61 -5.64
C GLY A 5 7.78 -12.91 -6.93
N LEU A 6 6.55 -13.20 -7.37
CA LEU A 6 6.09 -12.92 -8.74
C LEU A 6 5.38 -11.56 -8.82
N ILE A 7 4.49 -11.27 -7.86
CA ILE A 7 3.94 -9.92 -7.62
C ILE A 7 5.04 -8.86 -7.49
N ARG A 8 6.20 -9.28 -6.96
CA ARG A 8 7.41 -8.46 -6.79
C ARG A 8 8.22 -8.24 -8.07
N LYS A 9 7.78 -8.68 -9.25
CA LYS A 9 8.26 -8.16 -10.54
C LYS A 9 7.17 -7.38 -11.28
N LEU A 10 5.90 -7.75 -11.07
CA LEU A 10 4.73 -7.07 -11.62
C LEU A 10 4.60 -5.58 -11.19
N ALA A 11 4.76 -5.27 -9.90
CA ALA A 11 4.79 -3.87 -9.44
C ALA A 11 6.14 -3.16 -9.72
N LEU A 12 7.22 -3.94 -9.87
CA LEU A 12 8.59 -3.45 -9.97
C LEU A 12 8.86 -2.66 -11.27
N THR A 13 8.18 -3.05 -12.35
CA THR A 13 8.29 -2.41 -13.67
C THR A 13 7.15 -1.42 -13.94
N ALA A 14 6.32 -1.11 -12.93
CA ALA A 14 5.26 -0.12 -13.00
C ALA A 14 5.63 1.29 -12.46
N GLY A 15 6.89 1.76 -12.33
CA GLY A 15 8.21 1.26 -12.78
C GLY A 15 9.31 2.31 -12.51
N ILE A 16 10.46 2.34 -13.18
CA ILE A 16 10.70 2.31 -14.66
C ILE A 16 9.75 3.20 -15.50
N MET A 17 8.67 3.70 -14.88
CA MET A 17 7.47 4.26 -15.48
C MET A 17 7.12 5.60 -14.84
N LEU A 18 7.53 5.76 -13.58
CA LEU A 18 8.09 7.02 -13.14
C LEU A 18 9.57 7.07 -13.56
N LEU A 19 10.43 6.24 -12.93
CA LEU A 19 11.91 6.33 -13.03
C LEU A 19 12.46 7.77 -12.80
N GLY A 20 11.64 8.63 -12.18
CA GLY A 20 11.68 10.07 -12.40
C GLY A 20 10.32 10.65 -12.79
N LEU A 21 9.55 11.12 -11.82
CA LEU A 21 8.50 12.14 -12.05
C LEU A 21 9.09 13.53 -12.41
N ALA A 22 10.40 13.75 -12.56
CA ALA A 22 11.09 13.76 -13.87
C ALA A 22 12.57 14.12 -13.62
N ALA A 23 13.20 13.41 -12.67
CA ALA A 23 14.51 13.68 -12.08
C ALA A 23 14.58 15.09 -11.43
N ALA A 24 14.46 15.21 -10.11
CA ALA A 24 13.89 16.43 -9.52
C ALA A 24 14.64 17.76 -9.79
N CYS A 25 13.86 18.81 -10.07
CA CYS A 25 14.07 20.19 -9.62
C CYS A 25 15.42 20.91 -9.91
N GLY A 26 15.67 21.26 -11.19
CA GLY A 26 16.85 22.01 -11.66
C GLY A 26 16.90 23.54 -11.41
N GLY A 27 15.85 24.16 -10.86
CA GLY A 27 15.86 25.50 -10.25
C GLY A 27 16.10 26.75 -11.13
N GLY A 28 15.03 27.50 -11.44
CA GLY A 28 15.15 28.87 -11.98
C GLY A 28 13.83 29.54 -12.33
N SER A 29 13.43 30.59 -11.60
CA SER A 29 12.16 31.28 -11.81
C SER A 29 12.19 32.27 -12.99
N ASP A 30 11.22 32.16 -13.91
CA ASP A 30 10.46 33.32 -14.42
C ASP A 30 9.11 32.84 -14.99
N GLY A 31 8.03 33.59 -14.71
CA GLY A 31 6.66 33.09 -14.87
C GLY A 31 6.00 33.30 -16.25
N GLY A 32 5.17 32.34 -16.67
CA GLY A 32 4.47 32.38 -17.96
C GLY A 32 3.23 31.47 -18.04
N GLY A 33 2.23 31.69 -17.19
CA GLY A 33 1.00 30.87 -17.17
C GLY A 33 0.24 30.90 -18.51
N GLY A 34 -0.17 29.73 -18.99
CA GLY A 34 -0.79 29.59 -20.31
C GLY A 34 -1.54 28.26 -20.50
N SER A 35 -2.67 28.09 -19.82
CA SER A 35 -3.57 26.94 -20.02
C SER A 35 -4.06 26.88 -21.48
N SER A 36 -3.51 25.96 -22.27
CA SER A 36 -4.02 25.62 -23.59
C SER A 36 -4.74 24.27 -23.54
N GLY A 37 -6.03 24.29 -23.21
CA GLY A 37 -6.87 23.11 -23.26
C GLY A 37 -6.94 22.56 -24.69
N GLY A 38 -6.21 21.47 -24.92
CA GLY A 38 -6.36 20.59 -26.06
C GLY A 38 -6.61 19.19 -25.53
N SER A 39 -7.75 18.61 -25.88
CA SER A 39 -8.02 17.18 -25.67
C SER A 39 -7.06 16.38 -26.55
N GLY A 40 -5.87 16.12 -26.01
CA GLY A 40 -4.82 15.35 -26.67
C GLY A 40 -5.15 13.88 -26.55
N ASP A 41 -5.77 13.36 -27.61
CA ASP A 41 -5.95 11.92 -27.87
C ASP A 41 -4.57 11.25 -27.77
N SER A 42 -4.27 10.61 -26.63
CA SER A 42 -3.00 9.92 -26.37
C SER A 42 -2.94 8.73 -27.31
N GLY A 43 -2.15 8.88 -28.38
CA GLY A 43 -2.34 8.20 -29.66
C GLY A 43 -2.08 6.69 -29.73
N GLY A 44 -2.26 5.95 -28.63
CA GLY A 44 -2.48 4.51 -28.64
C GLY A 44 -1.33 3.66 -29.17
N LEU A 45 -0.09 4.16 -29.15
CA LEU A 45 1.07 3.41 -29.66
C LEU A 45 1.46 2.20 -28.78
N PHE A 46 0.62 1.84 -27.81
CA PHE A 46 0.71 0.62 -27.02
C PHE A 46 0.38 -0.62 -27.89
N PRO A 47 1.26 -1.64 -27.96
CA PRO A 47 0.98 -2.88 -28.68
C PRO A 47 -0.05 -3.78 -28.01
N GLN A 48 -0.81 -4.55 -28.81
CA GLN A 48 -1.88 -5.47 -28.39
C GLN A 48 -1.49 -6.56 -27.36
N ARG A 49 -0.21 -6.72 -27.06
CA ARG A 49 0.34 -7.68 -26.09
C ARG A 49 0.79 -7.03 -24.78
N ALA A 50 0.68 -5.70 -24.65
CA ALA A 50 0.96 -5.03 -23.41
C ALA A 50 -0.17 -5.31 -22.40
N ASN A 51 0.20 -5.82 -21.22
CA ASN A 51 -0.70 -6.01 -20.08
C ASN A 51 -0.42 -5.01 -18.93
N VAL A 52 0.60 -4.16 -19.10
CA VAL A 52 0.77 -2.90 -18.35
C VAL A 52 0.94 -1.74 -19.33
N VAL A 53 0.25 -0.62 -19.08
CA VAL A 53 0.35 0.64 -19.82
C VAL A 53 0.28 1.81 -18.85
N GLY A 54 0.87 2.95 -19.22
CA GLY A 54 0.92 4.11 -18.36
C GLY A 54 1.53 5.32 -19.03
N SER A 55 1.39 6.48 -18.39
CA SER A 55 1.91 7.75 -18.88
C SER A 55 2.14 8.72 -17.73
N VAL A 56 3.12 9.60 -17.89
CA VAL A 56 3.52 10.61 -16.90
C VAL A 56 3.84 11.95 -17.57
N ALA A 57 3.32 13.03 -16.98
CA ALA A 57 3.51 14.40 -17.44
C ALA A 57 4.92 14.94 -17.13
N SER A 58 5.32 16.02 -17.81
CA SER A 58 6.61 16.68 -17.61
C SER A 58 6.83 17.24 -16.19
N ALA A 59 8.11 17.46 -15.85
CA ALA A 59 8.57 18.09 -14.61
C ALA A 59 7.78 19.36 -14.22
N ASP A 60 7.38 20.20 -15.16
CA ASP A 60 6.68 21.47 -14.85
C ASP A 60 5.30 21.29 -14.21
N ALA A 61 4.62 20.18 -14.51
CA ALA A 61 3.35 19.84 -13.86
C ALA A 61 3.56 19.27 -12.44
N LEU A 62 4.71 18.63 -12.22
CA LEU A 62 5.04 17.90 -10.98
C LEU A 62 5.85 18.75 -9.99
N ASN A 63 6.52 19.80 -10.47
CA ASN A 63 7.04 20.93 -9.69
C ASN A 63 5.93 21.67 -8.92
N ALA A 64 4.65 21.53 -9.31
CA ALA A 64 3.53 22.21 -8.68
C ALA A 64 3.18 21.67 -7.28
N ILE A 65 3.63 20.45 -6.94
CA ILE A 65 3.21 19.72 -5.73
C ILE A 65 4.31 19.51 -4.66
N ASP A 66 5.47 20.14 -4.82
CA ASP A 66 6.57 20.23 -3.82
C ASP A 66 6.99 18.88 -3.17
N LEU A 67 6.90 17.78 -3.93
CA LEU A 67 7.33 16.44 -3.50
C LEU A 67 8.87 16.33 -3.44
N ASP A 68 9.42 15.80 -2.34
CA ASP A 68 10.82 15.36 -2.22
C ASP A 68 11.02 14.04 -3.00
N LEU A 69 10.88 14.16 -4.32
CA LEU A 69 10.80 13.07 -5.28
C LEU A 69 12.07 12.23 -5.33
N ASP A 70 13.24 12.84 -5.18
CA ASP A 70 14.52 12.10 -5.23
C ASP A 70 14.56 11.02 -4.14
N ARG A 71 13.91 11.21 -2.97
CA ARG A 71 13.78 10.16 -1.96
C ARG A 71 12.77 9.08 -2.27
N LEU A 72 11.65 9.44 -2.91
CA LEU A 72 10.67 8.46 -3.39
C LEU A 72 11.37 7.51 -4.37
N LEU A 73 12.26 8.05 -5.20
CA LEU A 73 13.03 7.31 -6.20
C LEU A 73 14.21 6.53 -5.58
N ASP A 74 14.94 7.06 -4.61
CA ASP A 74 15.96 6.29 -3.85
C ASP A 74 15.31 5.05 -3.21
N MET A 75 14.16 5.23 -2.55
CA MET A 75 13.40 4.14 -1.90
C MET A 75 12.83 3.13 -2.91
N LEU A 76 12.46 3.58 -4.10
CA LEU A 76 11.92 2.75 -5.19
C LEU A 76 13.00 2.29 -6.20
N SER A 77 14.30 2.46 -5.93
CA SER A 77 15.37 1.95 -6.80
C SER A 77 16.36 1.03 -6.09
N SER A 78 16.56 1.20 -4.78
CA SER A 78 17.58 0.47 -4.01
C SER A 78 17.40 -1.06 -3.94
N ASP A 79 16.20 -1.58 -4.23
CA ASP A 79 15.90 -3.02 -4.30
C ASP A 79 15.68 -3.51 -5.76
N LEU A 80 15.72 -2.63 -6.77
CA LEU A 80 15.21 -2.92 -8.13
C LEU A 80 16.28 -2.97 -9.24
N MET A 81 17.47 -2.40 -9.03
CA MET A 81 18.41 -2.06 -10.12
C MET A 81 19.80 -2.72 -10.02
N ASP A 82 19.91 -3.91 -9.40
CA ASP A 82 21.20 -4.61 -9.24
C ASP A 82 21.67 -5.41 -10.49
N GLU A 83 20.86 -5.49 -11.56
CA GLU A 83 21.12 -6.33 -12.74
C GLU A 83 21.02 -5.56 -14.08
N GLY A 84 22.03 -4.75 -14.44
CA GLY A 84 21.97 -3.95 -15.67
C GLY A 84 23.21 -3.17 -16.13
N GLU A 85 24.43 -3.74 -16.15
CA GLU A 85 25.66 -3.04 -16.63
C GLU A 85 25.58 -2.49 -18.09
N GLY A 86 24.56 -2.82 -18.88
CA GLY A 86 24.33 -2.31 -20.23
C GLY A 86 23.56 -0.98 -20.25
N PHE A 87 22.24 -1.08 -20.07
CA PHE A 87 21.26 0.01 -20.25
C PHE A 87 21.63 1.30 -19.50
N GLU A 88 22.15 1.18 -18.27
CA GLU A 88 22.55 2.33 -17.44
C GLU A 88 23.68 3.20 -18.03
N LYS A 89 24.51 2.64 -18.92
CA LYS A 89 25.53 3.42 -19.65
C LYS A 89 24.90 4.44 -20.59
N PHE A 90 23.79 4.05 -21.22
CA PHE A 90 23.09 4.84 -22.23
C PHE A 90 22.02 5.72 -21.59
N PHE A 91 21.27 5.19 -20.62
CA PHE A 91 20.11 5.81 -20.01
C PHE A 91 20.28 5.96 -18.50
N ASN A 92 20.29 7.20 -18.01
CA ASN A 92 20.25 7.48 -16.58
C ASN A 92 19.31 8.65 -16.26
N ILE A 93 18.86 8.70 -15.02
CA ILE A 93 17.85 9.65 -14.53
C ILE A 93 18.18 11.13 -14.84
N GLU A 94 19.46 11.53 -14.75
CA GLU A 94 19.93 12.90 -15.04
C GLU A 94 19.66 13.36 -16.49
N GLN A 95 19.61 12.43 -17.45
CA GLN A 95 19.40 12.75 -18.87
C GLN A 95 17.97 13.19 -19.19
N PHE A 96 17.00 12.76 -18.38
CA PHE A 96 15.57 13.05 -18.53
C PHE A 96 15.17 14.38 -17.85
N ARG A 97 16.09 15.04 -17.14
CA ARG A 97 15.88 16.40 -16.59
C ARG A 97 15.59 17.41 -17.71
N PRO A 98 14.78 18.46 -17.46
CA PRO A 98 14.64 19.60 -18.36
C PRO A 98 16.00 20.20 -18.74
N GLY A 99 16.22 20.49 -20.02
CA GLY A 99 17.54 20.87 -20.55
C GLY A 99 18.63 19.78 -20.49
N GLY A 100 18.27 18.53 -20.18
CA GLY A 100 19.13 17.35 -20.19
C GLY A 100 19.41 16.81 -21.60
N LEU A 101 19.85 15.55 -21.69
CA LEU A 101 20.23 14.93 -22.97
C LEU A 101 19.02 14.74 -23.91
N PHE A 102 17.84 14.46 -23.37
CA PHE A 102 16.60 14.38 -24.15
C PHE A 102 15.91 15.74 -24.37
N GLY A 103 16.44 16.81 -23.77
CA GLY A 103 15.83 18.14 -23.80
C GLY A 103 14.53 18.20 -22.98
N ASP A 104 13.60 19.03 -23.43
CA ASP A 104 12.33 19.25 -22.72
C ASP A 104 11.29 18.22 -23.17
N ILE A 105 11.13 17.16 -22.39
CA ILE A 105 10.10 16.13 -22.55
C ILE A 105 8.77 16.66 -21.98
N SER A 106 7.70 16.60 -22.77
CA SER A 106 6.35 17.01 -22.35
C SER A 106 5.55 15.89 -21.66
N ARG A 107 5.78 14.63 -22.05
CA ARG A 107 5.11 13.43 -21.54
C ARG A 107 5.92 12.18 -21.89
N ILE A 108 5.92 11.18 -21.00
CA ILE A 108 6.48 9.85 -21.24
C ILE A 108 5.32 8.86 -21.17
N ASP A 109 5.06 8.15 -22.26
CA ASP A 109 4.12 7.01 -22.30
C ASP A 109 4.92 5.71 -22.30
N VAL A 110 4.43 4.64 -21.68
CA VAL A 110 5.23 3.42 -21.50
C VAL A 110 4.34 2.19 -21.33
N PHE A 111 4.84 1.04 -21.74
CA PHE A 111 4.12 -0.23 -21.77
C PHE A 111 5.04 -1.43 -21.59
N GLY A 112 4.46 -2.59 -21.25
CA GLY A 112 5.17 -3.86 -21.21
C GLY A 112 4.24 -5.07 -21.22
N GLU A 113 4.81 -6.24 -21.49
CA GLU A 113 4.18 -7.55 -21.24
C GLU A 113 4.90 -8.19 -20.07
N ILE A 114 4.22 -8.28 -18.94
CA ILE A 114 4.73 -8.94 -17.74
C ILE A 114 4.17 -10.35 -17.71
N THR A 115 5.06 -11.34 -17.72
CA THR A 115 4.71 -12.77 -17.66
C THR A 115 5.25 -13.40 -16.38
N GLY A 116 4.90 -14.65 -16.09
CA GLY A 116 5.44 -15.41 -14.94
C GLY A 116 6.93 -15.80 -15.05
N SER A 117 7.72 -15.11 -15.89
CA SER A 117 9.18 -15.20 -15.96
C SER A 117 9.84 -14.23 -14.99
N ASP A 118 11.07 -14.54 -14.58
CA ASP A 118 11.93 -13.58 -13.87
C ASP A 118 12.47 -12.48 -14.81
N ASP A 119 12.41 -12.69 -16.12
CA ASP A 119 12.99 -11.82 -17.16
C ASP A 119 11.94 -10.90 -17.82
N VAL A 120 12.31 -9.66 -18.14
CA VAL A 120 11.44 -8.64 -18.78
C VAL A 120 11.79 -8.50 -20.27
N ASP A 121 11.38 -9.48 -21.07
CA ASP A 121 11.68 -9.55 -22.52
C ASP A 121 10.98 -8.45 -23.36
N TYR A 122 9.95 -7.79 -22.83
CA TYR A 122 9.09 -6.89 -23.61
C TYR A 122 8.64 -5.65 -22.82
N PHE A 123 9.28 -4.52 -23.11
CA PHE A 123 8.95 -3.20 -22.58
C PHE A 123 9.25 -2.11 -23.64
N GLY A 124 8.57 -0.97 -23.54
CA GLY A 124 8.86 0.20 -24.36
C GLY A 124 8.47 1.52 -23.72
N LEU A 125 9.31 2.53 -23.91
CA LEU A 125 9.16 3.92 -23.52
C LEU A 125 8.94 4.78 -24.77
N LEU A 126 7.93 5.65 -24.78
CA LEU A 126 7.70 6.68 -25.78
C LEU A 126 7.92 8.05 -25.13
N LEU A 127 9.01 8.72 -25.50
CA LEU A 127 9.30 10.07 -25.06
C LEU A 127 8.66 11.06 -26.04
N ASN A 128 7.79 11.94 -25.55
CA ASN A 128 7.21 13.04 -26.33
C ASN A 128 7.93 14.35 -25.98
N GLY A 129 8.44 15.07 -26.99
CA GLY A 129 9.29 16.25 -26.79
C GLY A 129 9.69 16.90 -28.12
N ASN A 130 10.97 17.22 -28.30
CA ASN A 130 11.52 17.72 -29.56
C ASN A 130 12.97 17.27 -29.78
N PHE A 131 13.18 16.35 -30.71
CA PHE A 131 14.42 15.59 -30.89
C PHE A 131 15.09 15.85 -32.25
N ASP A 132 16.42 15.93 -32.24
CA ASP A 132 17.28 15.84 -33.43
C ASP A 132 17.97 14.48 -33.45
N GLU A 133 17.63 13.64 -34.44
CA GLU A 133 18.17 12.27 -34.61
C GLU A 133 19.71 12.23 -34.65
N THR A 134 20.36 13.25 -35.20
CA THR A 134 21.83 13.25 -35.30
C THR A 134 22.47 13.69 -34.00
N ALA A 135 21.96 14.79 -33.40
CA ALA A 135 22.52 15.31 -32.16
C ALA A 135 22.31 14.36 -30.97
N LEU A 136 21.15 13.69 -30.88
CA LEU A 136 20.85 12.77 -29.79
C LEU A 136 21.68 11.49 -29.86
N ILE A 137 21.89 10.93 -31.05
CA ILE A 137 22.76 9.76 -31.25
C ILE A 137 24.22 10.12 -30.95
N GLU A 138 24.72 11.28 -31.40
CA GLU A 138 26.08 11.73 -31.04
C GLU A 138 26.23 11.98 -29.52
N ALA A 139 25.18 12.42 -28.83
CA ALA A 139 25.16 12.60 -27.39
C ALA A 139 25.18 11.26 -26.62
N LEU A 140 24.31 10.31 -26.99
CA LEU A 140 24.24 8.97 -26.37
C LEU A 140 25.58 8.23 -26.50
N GLU A 141 26.15 8.17 -27.71
CA GLU A 141 27.49 7.58 -27.93
C GLU A 141 28.62 8.30 -27.19
N SER A 142 28.42 9.56 -26.77
CA SER A 142 29.40 10.33 -25.99
C SER A 142 29.23 10.17 -24.48
N VAL A 143 28.08 9.67 -23.99
CA VAL A 143 27.84 9.42 -22.56
C VAL A 143 28.17 7.98 -22.21
N SER A 144 27.68 6.99 -22.97
CA SER A 144 28.02 5.58 -22.74
C SER A 144 29.47 5.26 -23.10
N GLY A 145 30.05 5.99 -24.05
CA GLY A 145 31.35 5.70 -24.65
C GLY A 145 31.34 4.56 -25.67
N GLU A 146 30.18 3.94 -25.88
CA GLU A 146 29.94 2.87 -26.85
C GLU A 146 29.35 3.44 -28.16
N LYS A 147 29.13 2.58 -29.16
CA LYS A 147 28.60 2.98 -30.48
C LYS A 147 27.23 2.41 -30.75
N LEU A 148 26.41 3.15 -31.49
CA LEU A 148 25.06 2.75 -31.88
C LEU A 148 25.04 2.30 -33.34
N VAL A 149 24.68 1.04 -33.57
CA VAL A 149 24.57 0.44 -34.89
C VAL A 149 23.20 0.74 -35.47
N ARG A 150 23.17 1.58 -36.50
CA ARG A 150 21.92 1.87 -37.22
C ARG A 150 21.51 0.72 -38.15
N ARG A 151 20.51 -0.05 -37.74
CA ARG A 151 19.73 -0.93 -38.62
C ARG A 151 18.60 -0.15 -39.32
N LYS A 152 17.97 -0.75 -40.33
CA LYS A 152 16.70 -0.27 -40.90
C LYS A 152 15.60 -1.26 -40.61
N TYR A 153 14.47 -0.75 -40.15
CA TYR A 153 13.23 -1.49 -40.02
C TYR A 153 12.16 -0.74 -40.82
N LYS A 154 11.52 -1.44 -41.77
CA LYS A 154 10.68 -0.84 -42.83
C LYS A 154 11.37 0.37 -43.47
N ASP A 155 10.79 1.56 -43.40
CA ASP A 155 11.38 2.82 -43.87
C ASP A 155 12.14 3.61 -42.79
N ARG A 156 11.96 3.27 -41.50
CA ARG A 156 12.57 3.93 -40.34
C ARG A 156 14.03 3.50 -40.11
N ASN A 157 14.71 4.26 -39.25
CA ASN A 157 16.02 3.93 -38.70
C ASN A 157 15.79 3.39 -37.29
N VAL A 158 16.50 2.33 -36.93
CA VAL A 158 16.53 1.82 -35.54
C VAL A 158 17.99 1.68 -35.13
N TYR A 159 18.30 2.01 -33.88
CA TYR A 159 19.63 2.07 -33.32
C TYR A 159 19.73 1.15 -32.10
N SER A 160 20.74 0.29 -32.07
CA SER A 160 21.02 -0.68 -31.00
C SER A 160 22.50 -0.59 -30.62
N PRO A 161 22.95 -0.95 -29.41
CA PRO A 161 24.38 -0.92 -29.07
C PRO A 161 25.24 -1.83 -29.98
N ALA A 162 26.50 -1.45 -30.14
CA ALA A 162 27.44 -2.16 -31.02
C ALA A 162 28.06 -3.42 -30.39
N ASP A 163 28.17 -3.44 -29.07
CA ASP A 163 28.80 -4.52 -28.31
C ASP A 163 27.75 -5.53 -27.78
N ASP A 164 26.53 -5.09 -27.45
CA ASP A 164 25.34 -5.95 -27.26
C ASP A 164 24.12 -5.40 -28.03
N PRO A 165 23.73 -6.01 -29.17
CA PRO A 165 22.66 -5.48 -30.01
C PRO A 165 21.24 -5.89 -29.54
N ASP A 166 21.12 -6.78 -28.56
CA ASP A 166 19.84 -7.25 -28.04
C ASP A 166 19.44 -6.49 -26.74
N GLU A 167 20.35 -5.68 -26.18
CA GLU A 167 20.18 -4.88 -24.94
C GLU A 167 19.01 -3.87 -25.01
N PHE A 168 18.95 -3.07 -26.08
CA PHE A 168 17.79 -2.23 -26.42
C PHE A 168 17.82 -1.81 -27.89
N ASP A 169 16.67 -1.41 -28.41
CA ASP A 169 16.53 -0.66 -29.66
C ASP A 169 15.97 0.75 -29.38
N LEU A 170 16.26 1.69 -30.27
CA LEU A 170 15.81 3.08 -30.23
C LEU A 170 15.41 3.56 -31.62
N SER A 171 14.26 4.22 -31.77
CA SER A 171 13.75 4.72 -33.06
C SER A 171 13.00 6.04 -32.97
N PHE A 172 13.27 6.94 -33.92
CA PHE A 172 12.56 8.21 -34.05
C PHE A 172 11.31 8.00 -34.92
N LEU A 173 10.13 8.14 -34.30
CA LEU A 173 8.85 8.07 -35.01
C LEU A 173 8.59 9.39 -35.77
N ASN A 174 8.93 10.50 -35.14
CA ASN A 174 8.91 11.82 -35.76
C ASN A 174 9.83 12.77 -34.95
N ASN A 175 9.90 14.05 -35.31
CA ASN A 175 10.71 15.03 -34.57
C ASN A 175 10.24 15.29 -33.13
N SER A 176 9.06 14.82 -32.74
CA SER A 176 8.47 15.01 -31.41
C SER A 176 8.20 13.70 -30.64
N THR A 177 8.43 12.52 -31.23
CA THR A 177 8.19 11.22 -30.57
C THR A 177 9.33 10.25 -30.84
N LEU A 178 9.93 9.74 -29.77
CA LEU A 178 11.06 8.82 -29.74
C LEU A 178 10.66 7.57 -28.96
N VAL A 179 10.82 6.38 -29.54
CA VAL A 179 10.61 5.10 -28.85
C VAL A 179 11.95 4.45 -28.47
N ILE A 180 12.02 3.89 -27.27
CA ILE A 180 13.17 3.17 -26.70
C ILE A 180 12.65 1.92 -26.00
N GLY A 181 13.26 0.75 -26.17
CA GLY A 181 12.78 -0.46 -25.49
C GLY A 181 13.38 -1.75 -26.03
N SER A 182 12.77 -2.90 -25.73
CA SER A 182 13.21 -4.16 -26.31
C SER A 182 12.95 -4.19 -27.83
N GLY A 183 13.78 -4.93 -28.57
CA GLY A 183 13.71 -4.93 -30.04
C GLY A 183 12.38 -5.42 -30.63
N GLY A 184 11.60 -6.18 -29.86
CA GLY A 184 10.21 -6.50 -30.21
C GLY A 184 9.31 -5.26 -30.11
N ALA A 185 9.26 -4.65 -28.94
CA ALA A 185 8.42 -3.50 -28.61
C ALA A 185 8.66 -2.31 -29.57
N VAL A 186 9.92 -2.00 -29.89
CA VAL A 186 10.27 -0.93 -30.84
C VAL A 186 9.77 -1.22 -32.26
N ASN A 187 9.83 -2.48 -32.71
CA ASN A 187 9.30 -2.85 -34.03
C ASN A 187 7.75 -2.77 -34.03
N ASP A 188 7.08 -3.24 -32.97
CA ASP A 188 5.61 -3.24 -32.88
C ASP A 188 5.05 -1.80 -32.83
N VAL A 189 5.70 -0.89 -32.09
CA VAL A 189 5.36 0.55 -32.08
C VAL A 189 5.50 1.19 -33.47
N ILE A 190 6.54 0.81 -34.23
CA ILE A 190 6.73 1.26 -35.61
C ILE A 190 5.60 0.72 -36.52
N ASP A 191 5.06 -0.47 -36.25
CA ASP A 191 4.00 -1.05 -37.05
C ASP A 191 2.62 -0.38 -36.81
N ILE A 192 2.38 0.09 -35.58
CA ILE A 192 1.19 0.89 -35.23
C ILE A 192 1.28 2.30 -35.85
N ASP A 193 2.44 2.97 -35.73
CA ASP A 193 2.73 4.29 -36.35
C ASP A 193 2.61 4.31 -37.90
N LYS A 194 2.52 3.12 -38.53
CA LYS A 194 2.41 2.95 -40.00
C LYS A 194 1.01 2.58 -40.48
N ASP A 195 0.01 2.47 -39.60
CA ASP A 195 -1.29 1.86 -39.88
C ASP A 195 -1.18 0.40 -40.42
N ASP A 196 -0.07 -0.32 -40.13
CA ASP A 196 0.15 -1.71 -40.57
C ASP A 196 -0.48 -2.72 -39.60
N VAL A 197 -0.64 -2.36 -38.31
CA VAL A 197 -1.39 -3.10 -37.27
C VAL A 197 -2.19 -2.15 -36.39
N ASP A 198 -3.31 -2.63 -35.81
CA ASP A 198 -4.15 -1.82 -34.92
C ASP A 198 -3.50 -1.64 -33.52
N ALA A 199 -3.59 -0.41 -32.98
CA ALA A 199 -3.29 -0.04 -31.60
C ALA A 199 -4.04 -0.88 -30.56
N ALA A 200 -3.45 -1.10 -29.37
CA ALA A 200 -4.09 -1.83 -28.27
C ALA A 200 -5.50 -1.28 -27.96
N SER A 201 -6.43 -2.18 -27.69
CA SER A 201 -7.82 -1.82 -27.37
C SER A 201 -8.47 -2.90 -26.52
N GLY A 202 -9.28 -2.51 -25.55
CA GLY A 202 -9.92 -3.42 -24.61
C GLY A 202 -10.05 -2.77 -23.23
N PRO A 203 -10.40 -3.56 -22.20
CA PRO A 203 -10.63 -3.05 -20.84
C PRO A 203 -9.41 -2.31 -20.27
N LEU A 204 -8.20 -2.88 -20.36
CA LEU A 204 -6.95 -2.24 -19.93
C LEU A 204 -6.78 -0.81 -20.47
N ILE A 205 -7.05 -0.62 -21.77
CA ILE A 205 -6.88 0.67 -22.46
C ILE A 205 -8.04 1.63 -22.14
N ALA A 206 -9.24 1.10 -21.85
CA ALA A 206 -10.33 1.92 -21.32
C ALA A 206 -9.98 2.46 -19.93
N THR A 207 -9.60 1.58 -19.00
CA THR A 207 -9.15 1.94 -17.64
C THR A 207 -7.99 2.93 -17.67
N PHE A 208 -7.02 2.76 -18.58
CA PHE A 208 -5.95 3.74 -18.76
C PHE A 208 -6.48 5.09 -19.27
N ASN A 209 -7.30 5.11 -20.31
CA ASN A 209 -7.81 6.34 -20.93
C ASN A 209 -8.77 7.12 -20.02
N ASP A 210 -9.52 6.45 -19.13
CA ASP A 210 -10.40 7.07 -18.14
C ASP A 210 -9.60 7.71 -16.99
N LEU A 211 -8.33 7.35 -16.82
CA LEU A 211 -7.37 7.94 -15.86
C LEU A 211 -6.40 8.95 -16.51
N ASP A 212 -6.25 8.92 -17.83
CA ASP A 212 -5.29 9.76 -18.56
C ASP A 212 -5.78 11.20 -18.79
N GLY A 213 -4.82 12.12 -18.91
CA GLY A 213 -5.03 13.58 -18.94
C GLY A 213 -4.48 14.30 -17.71
N GLY A 214 -4.23 13.57 -16.62
CA GLY A 214 -3.64 14.06 -15.38
C GLY A 214 -2.10 14.20 -15.41
N LEU A 215 -1.52 14.26 -14.21
CA LEU A 215 -0.08 14.22 -13.93
C LEU A 215 0.52 12.84 -14.21
N PHE A 216 -0.20 11.76 -13.89
CA PHE A 216 0.17 10.39 -14.20
C PHE A 216 -1.08 9.51 -14.35
N ALA A 217 -0.92 8.43 -15.12
CA ALA A 217 -1.90 7.35 -15.25
C ALA A 217 -1.16 6.03 -15.43
N LEU A 218 -1.68 4.96 -14.84
CA LEU A 218 -1.17 3.60 -14.90
C LEU A 218 -2.38 2.66 -14.96
N ALA A 219 -2.33 1.64 -15.81
CA ALA A 219 -3.26 0.52 -15.77
C ALA A 219 -2.52 -0.79 -16.00
N LEU A 220 -2.93 -1.85 -15.31
CA LEU A 220 -2.38 -3.20 -15.44
C LEU A 220 -3.47 -4.27 -15.32
N GLU A 221 -3.35 -5.30 -16.15
CA GLU A 221 -4.10 -6.56 -15.98
C GLU A 221 -3.42 -7.36 -14.86
N VAL A 222 -4.22 -7.96 -13.99
CA VAL A 222 -3.79 -8.67 -12.78
C VAL A 222 -3.69 -10.16 -13.11
N PRO A 223 -2.48 -10.77 -13.13
CA PRO A 223 -2.35 -12.17 -13.52
C PRO A 223 -3.13 -13.15 -12.63
N GLU A 224 -3.75 -14.15 -13.27
CA GLU A 224 -4.58 -15.17 -12.60
C GLU A 224 -3.84 -15.92 -11.48
N ASP A 225 -2.51 -16.04 -11.57
CA ASP A 225 -1.67 -16.73 -10.57
C ASP A 225 -1.39 -15.89 -9.31
N LEU A 226 -1.89 -14.65 -9.24
CA LEU A 226 -1.90 -13.86 -8.01
C LEU A 226 -2.91 -14.37 -6.98
N GLY A 227 -3.96 -15.09 -7.40
CA GLY A 227 -5.03 -15.54 -6.50
C GLY A 227 -4.76 -16.85 -5.76
N ASP A 228 -4.13 -17.83 -6.42
CA ASP A 228 -4.07 -19.22 -5.94
C ASP A 228 -2.97 -19.49 -4.89
N ASP A 229 -1.83 -18.77 -4.95
CA ASP A 229 -0.49 -19.19 -4.32
C ASP A 229 -0.34 -18.02 -3.21
N ALA A 230 -0.92 -16.81 -3.39
CA ALA A 230 -0.67 -15.65 -2.51
C ALA A 230 -1.20 -15.81 -1.07
N ASP A 231 -0.31 -16.22 -0.18
CA ASP A 231 -0.47 -16.16 1.26
C ASP A 231 -0.51 -14.69 1.74
N PHE A 232 -1.67 -14.04 1.59
CA PHE A 232 -1.93 -12.71 2.16
C PHE A 232 -1.89 -12.74 3.71
N GLY A 233 -2.03 -13.92 4.32
CA GLY A 233 -1.71 -14.18 5.72
C GLY A 233 -0.22 -14.04 6.08
N ALA A 234 0.67 -13.93 5.09
CA ALA A 234 2.07 -13.55 5.26
C ALA A 234 2.32 -12.03 5.11
N ILE A 235 1.29 -11.21 4.82
CA ILE A 235 1.36 -9.73 4.87
C ILE A 235 0.95 -9.28 6.29
N PRO A 236 1.86 -8.84 7.18
CA PRO A 236 1.56 -8.61 8.60
C PRO A 236 0.69 -7.38 8.91
N LEU A 237 0.09 -6.78 7.89
CA LEU A 237 -0.90 -5.69 7.98
C LEU A 237 -2.32 -6.17 7.63
N LEU A 238 -2.43 -7.32 6.93
CA LEU A 238 -3.70 -7.87 6.45
C LEU A 238 -4.04 -9.22 7.11
N ALA A 239 -3.03 -9.94 7.64
CA ALA A 239 -3.14 -11.30 8.17
C ALA A 239 -4.06 -11.48 9.39
N ASP A 240 -4.20 -10.45 10.25
CA ASP A 240 -5.04 -10.50 11.46
C ASP A 240 -6.36 -9.68 11.28
N LEU A 241 -6.75 -9.34 10.05
CA LEU A 241 -8.04 -8.69 9.76
C LEU A 241 -9.22 -9.69 9.85
N PRO A 242 -10.35 -9.32 10.48
CA PRO A 242 -11.53 -10.20 10.61
C PRO A 242 -12.43 -10.21 9.35
N ILE A 243 -11.85 -10.03 8.17
CA ILE A 243 -12.52 -9.99 6.87
C ILE A 243 -11.83 -10.95 5.89
N SER A 244 -12.58 -11.57 4.98
CA SER A 244 -11.94 -12.40 3.96
C SER A 244 -11.31 -11.54 2.88
N LEU A 245 -10.08 -11.89 2.49
CA LEU A 245 -9.34 -11.28 1.39
C LEU A 245 -9.56 -12.04 0.07
N ASP A 246 -10.54 -12.94 0.00
CA ASP A 246 -10.93 -13.68 -1.21
C ASP A 246 -11.25 -12.76 -2.40
N PHE A 247 -11.59 -11.48 -2.16
CA PHE A 247 -11.78 -10.51 -3.24
C PHE A 247 -10.49 -10.25 -4.04
N ILE A 248 -9.29 -10.41 -3.46
CA ILE A 248 -8.02 -10.15 -4.15
C ILE A 248 -7.76 -11.21 -5.24
N SER A 249 -8.16 -12.47 -5.03
CA SER A 249 -8.09 -13.50 -6.07
C SER A 249 -9.16 -13.36 -7.16
N ALA A 250 -10.09 -12.42 -6.98
CA ALA A 250 -11.15 -12.07 -7.93
C ALA A 250 -10.87 -10.77 -8.70
N LEU A 251 -9.74 -10.10 -8.48
CA LEU A 251 -9.34 -8.84 -9.12
C LEU A 251 -8.79 -9.11 -10.53
N GLU A 252 -9.32 -8.46 -11.57
CA GLU A 252 -8.86 -8.62 -12.97
C GLU A 252 -7.94 -7.47 -13.43
N MET A 253 -8.15 -6.24 -12.94
CA MET A 253 -7.39 -5.06 -13.35
C MET A 253 -7.21 -4.06 -12.21
N VAL A 254 -6.09 -3.33 -12.23
CA VAL A 254 -5.86 -2.14 -11.39
C VAL A 254 -5.49 -0.95 -12.28
N GLY A 255 -6.17 0.17 -12.06
CA GLY A 255 -5.81 1.48 -12.57
C GLY A 255 -5.43 2.43 -11.42
N LEU A 256 -4.45 3.29 -11.66
CA LEU A 256 -4.00 4.35 -10.75
C LEU A 256 -3.73 5.62 -11.56
N GLY A 257 -4.53 6.67 -11.34
CA GLY A 257 -4.39 7.99 -11.92
C GLY A 257 -4.12 9.06 -10.86
N GLY A 258 -3.56 10.18 -11.30
CA GLY A 258 -3.36 11.37 -10.47
C GLY A 258 -3.50 12.65 -11.27
N ALA A 259 -4.38 13.55 -10.87
CA ALA A 259 -4.64 14.84 -11.52
C ALA A 259 -4.39 16.02 -10.56
N LEU A 260 -4.34 17.24 -11.11
CA LEU A 260 -4.17 18.47 -10.32
C LEU A 260 -5.33 19.42 -10.60
N GLU A 261 -6.38 19.39 -9.77
CA GLU A 261 -7.58 20.21 -9.93
C GLU A 261 -7.77 21.16 -8.73
N ASP A 262 -8.19 22.40 -9.01
CA ASP A 262 -8.47 23.53 -8.09
C ASP A 262 -7.48 23.87 -6.93
N GLY A 263 -6.36 23.16 -6.79
CA GLY A 263 -5.37 23.31 -5.71
C GLY A 263 -5.08 22.03 -4.91
N SER A 264 -5.68 20.92 -5.30
CA SER A 264 -5.52 19.57 -4.74
C SER A 264 -4.85 18.64 -5.76
N LEU A 265 -4.23 17.58 -5.25
CA LEU A 265 -3.79 16.40 -6.00
C LEU A 265 -4.88 15.33 -5.83
N ASP A 266 -5.56 15.01 -6.92
CA ASP A 266 -6.68 14.09 -6.90
C ASP A 266 -6.18 12.73 -7.40
N ILE A 267 -6.20 11.72 -6.52
CA ILE A 267 -5.71 10.37 -6.83
C ILE A 267 -6.90 9.44 -7.05
N THR A 268 -7.01 8.88 -8.25
CA THR A 268 -8.06 7.92 -8.61
C THR A 268 -7.47 6.51 -8.65
N VAL A 269 -8.03 5.58 -7.89
CA VAL A 269 -7.70 4.15 -7.93
C VAL A 269 -8.91 3.38 -8.43
N THR A 270 -8.77 2.71 -9.56
CA THR A 270 -9.83 1.91 -10.20
C THR A 270 -9.48 0.44 -10.10
N MET A 271 -10.43 -0.40 -9.73
CA MET A 271 -10.25 -1.85 -9.59
C MET A 271 -11.45 -2.57 -10.17
N ASP A 272 -11.24 -3.41 -11.17
CA ASP A 272 -12.30 -4.25 -11.76
C ASP A 272 -12.11 -5.71 -11.35
N PHE A 273 -13.22 -6.41 -11.18
CA PHE A 273 -13.27 -7.74 -10.57
C PHE A 273 -14.06 -8.72 -11.45
N THR A 274 -13.67 -10.00 -11.41
CA THR A 274 -14.39 -11.14 -12.01
C THR A 274 -15.88 -11.22 -11.62
N ASN A 275 -16.28 -10.58 -10.50
CA ASN A 275 -17.63 -10.60 -9.97
C ASN A 275 -17.94 -9.41 -9.06
N GLU A 276 -19.22 -9.07 -8.96
CA GLU A 276 -19.74 -7.95 -8.14
C GLU A 276 -19.53 -8.16 -6.62
N ASP A 277 -19.68 -9.39 -6.12
CA ASP A 277 -19.59 -9.71 -4.69
C ASP A 277 -18.19 -9.37 -4.12
N ALA A 278 -17.13 -9.51 -4.93
CA ALA A 278 -15.76 -9.15 -4.57
C ALA A 278 -15.57 -7.62 -4.46
N ALA A 279 -16.13 -6.86 -5.40
CA ALA A 279 -16.10 -5.40 -5.36
C ALA A 279 -16.90 -4.83 -4.16
N GLU A 280 -18.09 -5.38 -3.86
CA GLU A 280 -18.86 -5.02 -2.66
C GLU A 280 -18.11 -5.36 -1.36
N SER A 281 -17.34 -6.46 -1.36
CA SER A 281 -16.51 -6.86 -0.21
C SER A 281 -15.38 -5.86 0.08
N LEU A 282 -14.67 -5.39 -0.96
CA LEU A 282 -13.62 -4.37 -0.81
C LEU A 282 -14.22 -3.00 -0.45
N GLU A 283 -15.32 -2.59 -1.10
CA GLU A 283 -16.05 -1.36 -0.76
C GLU A 283 -16.42 -1.34 0.74
N SER A 284 -17.02 -2.43 1.22
CA SER A 284 -17.43 -2.60 2.61
C SER A 284 -16.25 -2.55 3.59
N PHE A 285 -15.12 -3.17 3.21
CA PHE A 285 -13.90 -3.16 4.02
C PHE A 285 -13.31 -1.75 4.16
N ILE A 286 -13.16 -1.01 3.06
CA ILE A 286 -12.60 0.35 3.08
C ILE A 286 -13.54 1.29 3.85
N ARG A 287 -14.85 1.28 3.58
CA ARG A 287 -15.83 2.07 4.35
C ARG A 287 -15.79 1.71 5.85
N GLY A 288 -15.49 0.46 6.20
CA GLY A 288 -15.20 0.03 7.56
C GLY A 288 -13.99 0.74 8.17
N ILE A 289 -12.84 0.73 7.49
CA ILE A 289 -11.62 1.44 7.93
C ILE A 289 -11.90 2.94 8.12
N VAL A 290 -12.55 3.59 7.16
CA VAL A 290 -12.86 5.03 7.21
C VAL A 290 -13.77 5.36 8.41
N THR A 291 -14.79 4.54 8.65
CA THR A 291 -15.69 4.69 9.79
C THR A 291 -14.96 4.57 11.14
N LEU A 292 -13.98 3.66 11.23
CA LEU A 292 -13.14 3.51 12.43
C LEU A 292 -12.19 4.70 12.60
N ALA A 293 -11.46 5.08 11.55
CA ALA A 293 -10.47 6.15 11.60
C ALA A 293 -11.11 7.51 11.93
N GLY A 294 -12.29 7.82 11.38
CA GLY A 294 -13.08 9.01 11.78
C GLY A 294 -13.49 9.04 13.27
N GLY A 295 -13.43 7.91 13.97
CA GLY A 295 -13.60 7.83 15.44
C GLY A 295 -12.31 8.00 16.24
N PHE A 296 -11.15 7.64 15.68
CA PHE A 296 -9.85 7.70 16.37
C PHE A 296 -9.05 8.99 16.12
N LEU A 297 -9.26 9.67 15.00
CA LEU A 297 -8.47 10.84 14.59
C LEU A 297 -8.90 12.13 15.32
N ALA A 298 -8.54 12.21 16.60
CA ALA A 298 -8.70 13.42 17.42
C ALA A 298 -7.71 14.57 17.08
N ASP A 299 -6.87 14.39 16.06
CA ASP A 299 -5.89 15.37 15.59
C ASP A 299 -6.35 16.00 14.25
N PRO A 300 -6.57 17.32 14.17
CA PRO A 300 -7.14 17.95 12.97
C PRO A 300 -6.23 17.91 11.73
N SER A 301 -4.95 17.55 11.86
CA SER A 301 -4.01 17.36 10.73
C SER A 301 -4.21 16.04 9.99
N THR A 302 -4.88 15.05 10.59
CA THR A 302 -5.06 13.72 9.99
C THR A 302 -6.52 13.42 9.63
N ALA A 303 -7.49 14.06 10.30
CA ALA A 303 -8.91 13.92 9.96
C ALA A 303 -9.22 14.32 8.50
N GLY A 304 -8.58 15.38 7.98
CA GLY A 304 -8.83 15.90 6.63
C GLY A 304 -8.49 14.93 5.49
N LEU A 305 -7.60 13.94 5.71
CA LEU A 305 -7.26 12.91 4.72
C LEU A 305 -8.40 11.93 4.41
N LEU A 306 -9.46 11.93 5.22
CA LEU A 306 -10.65 11.12 5.02
C LEU A 306 -11.86 11.93 4.58
N ASP A 307 -11.81 13.28 4.71
CA ASP A 307 -12.86 14.17 4.21
C ASP A 307 -12.86 14.25 2.67
N GLY A 308 -11.69 14.05 2.03
CA GLY A 308 -11.50 14.00 0.58
C GLY A 308 -11.56 12.60 -0.05
N LEU A 309 -11.97 11.57 0.69
CA LEU A 309 -12.02 10.18 0.23
C LEU A 309 -13.43 9.79 -0.24
N GLU A 310 -13.65 9.75 -1.55
CA GLU A 310 -14.88 9.21 -2.16
C GLU A 310 -14.66 7.78 -2.66
N ILE A 311 -15.72 6.97 -2.67
CA ILE A 311 -15.72 5.58 -3.11
C ILE A 311 -17.04 5.33 -3.83
N ASP A 312 -17.00 4.95 -5.10
CA ASP A 312 -18.14 4.59 -5.94
C ASP A 312 -17.98 3.17 -6.53
N ARG A 313 -19.09 2.53 -6.88
CA ARG A 313 -19.08 1.15 -7.40
C ARG A 313 -20.20 0.92 -8.42
N ASP A 314 -19.83 0.62 -9.67
CA ASP A 314 -20.76 0.17 -10.73
C ASP A 314 -20.54 -1.33 -11.02
N GLY A 315 -21.28 -2.18 -10.29
CA GLY A 315 -21.18 -3.63 -10.41
C GLY A 315 -19.83 -4.15 -9.92
N SER A 316 -19.02 -4.68 -10.85
CA SER A 316 -17.66 -5.16 -10.58
C SER A 316 -16.62 -4.05 -10.49
N LEU A 317 -16.89 -2.86 -11.04
CA LEU A 317 -15.93 -1.76 -11.04
C LEU A 317 -16.02 -1.00 -9.71
N LEU A 318 -14.93 -0.94 -8.96
CA LEU A 318 -14.76 -0.11 -7.77
C LEU A 318 -13.81 1.05 -8.09
N THR A 319 -14.25 2.27 -7.85
CA THR A 319 -13.44 3.48 -7.99
C THR A 319 -13.29 4.17 -6.63
N ILE A 320 -12.07 4.55 -6.30
CA ILE A 320 -11.71 5.30 -5.09
C ILE A 320 -11.07 6.60 -5.54
N GLU A 321 -11.55 7.72 -5.04
CA GLU A 321 -11.00 9.05 -5.33
C GLU A 321 -10.50 9.68 -4.03
N ILE A 322 -9.32 10.29 -4.07
CA ILE A 322 -8.67 10.88 -2.89
C ILE A 322 -8.20 12.30 -3.24
N GLU A 323 -8.96 13.31 -2.82
CA GLU A 323 -8.55 14.73 -2.88
C GLU A 323 -7.50 14.99 -1.79
N ILE A 324 -6.27 15.36 -2.17
CA ILE A 324 -5.19 15.73 -1.25
C ILE A 324 -4.76 17.19 -1.49
N PRO A 325 -5.11 18.15 -0.61
CA PRO A 325 -4.69 19.53 -0.76
C PRO A 325 -3.17 19.68 -0.84
N VAL A 326 -2.67 20.43 -1.83
CA VAL A 326 -1.22 20.50 -2.11
C VAL A 326 -0.40 21.08 -0.94
N ALA A 327 -1.04 21.84 -0.05
CA ALA A 327 -0.40 22.36 1.16
C ALA A 327 -0.02 21.26 2.19
N ASP A 328 -0.71 20.11 2.17
CA ASP A 328 -0.54 19.04 3.16
C ASP A 328 0.39 17.92 2.65
N ILE A 329 0.58 17.81 1.32
CA ILE A 329 1.49 16.86 0.64
C ILE A 329 2.87 16.75 1.32
N PRO A 330 3.62 17.84 1.60
CA PRO A 330 4.95 17.72 2.21
C PRO A 330 4.94 17.14 3.63
N GLY A 331 3.82 17.25 4.35
CA GLY A 331 3.65 16.63 5.68
C GLY A 331 3.38 15.13 5.59
N ILE A 332 2.53 14.72 4.64
CA ILE A 332 2.12 13.32 4.43
C ILE A 332 3.33 12.46 4.01
N PHE A 333 4.04 12.88 2.96
CA PHE A 333 5.15 12.08 2.43
C PHE A 333 6.42 12.21 3.28
N GLY A 334 6.60 13.33 4.01
CA GLY A 334 7.80 13.61 4.82
C GLY A 334 8.07 12.58 5.93
N ASP A 335 7.03 12.07 6.60
CA ASP A 335 7.16 11.02 7.62
C ASP A 335 7.40 9.63 6.99
N ILE A 336 6.82 9.36 5.81
CA ILE A 336 7.03 8.11 5.06
C ILE A 336 8.50 7.98 4.64
N ILE A 337 9.09 9.04 4.07
CA ILE A 337 10.47 9.09 3.53
C ILE A 337 11.57 9.43 4.56
N SER A 338 11.28 9.21 5.85
CA SER A 338 12.21 9.44 6.96
C SER A 338 13.30 8.35 7.03
N PRO A 339 14.58 8.66 7.33
CA PRO A 339 15.63 7.64 7.45
C PRO A 339 15.36 6.54 8.48
N ALA A 340 14.52 6.80 9.50
CA ALA A 340 14.08 5.78 10.45
C ALA A 340 13.16 4.72 9.82
N SER A 341 12.34 5.12 8.83
CA SER A 341 11.55 4.22 7.99
C SER A 341 12.46 3.36 7.12
N VAL A 342 13.51 3.95 6.53
CA VAL A 342 14.47 3.29 5.62
C VAL A 342 15.35 2.24 6.32
N GLU A 343 15.87 2.51 7.52
CA GLU A 343 16.59 1.47 8.30
C GLU A 343 15.65 0.31 8.70
N THR A 344 14.35 0.54 8.85
CA THR A 344 13.37 -0.48 9.24
C THR A 344 13.11 -1.50 8.12
N PHE A 345 12.94 -1.03 6.87
CA PHE A 345 12.78 -1.90 5.69
C PHE A 345 13.95 -2.89 5.57
N THR A 346 15.17 -2.35 5.42
CA THR A 346 16.38 -3.09 5.02
C THR A 346 16.92 -4.04 6.10
N SER A 347 16.61 -3.80 7.38
CA SER A 347 17.12 -4.64 8.49
C SER A 347 16.11 -5.64 9.06
N SER A 348 14.82 -5.55 8.73
CA SER A 348 13.77 -6.34 9.41
C SER A 348 12.69 -6.95 8.51
N GLY A 349 12.53 -6.48 7.26
CA GLY A 349 11.55 -7.04 6.33
C GLY A 349 10.08 -6.80 6.71
N ARG A 350 9.78 -5.73 7.47
CA ARG A 350 8.40 -5.28 7.76
C ARG A 350 8.18 -3.87 7.19
N PRO A 351 7.05 -3.58 6.51
CA PRO A 351 6.77 -2.24 5.98
C PRO A 351 6.53 -1.19 7.08
N PRO A 352 6.79 0.10 6.78
CA PRO A 352 6.31 1.22 7.61
C PRO A 352 4.77 1.24 7.65
N GLY A 353 4.20 1.98 8.60
CA GLY A 353 2.75 2.02 8.80
C GLY A 353 2.18 0.90 9.67
N THR A 354 2.97 -0.13 10.03
CA THR A 354 2.68 -0.87 11.26
C THR A 354 2.97 0.07 12.45
N PRO A 355 2.01 0.48 13.29
CA PRO A 355 2.33 1.16 14.53
C PRO A 355 3.20 0.25 15.40
N GLU A 356 4.25 0.78 16.06
CA GLU A 356 4.98 -0.01 17.06
C GLU A 356 3.98 -0.58 18.07
N ILE A 357 4.24 -1.78 18.60
CA ILE A 357 3.45 -2.36 19.70
C ILE A 357 3.43 -1.40 20.93
N LYS A 358 4.44 -0.52 21.06
CA LYS A 358 4.47 0.58 22.04
C LYS A 358 3.45 1.69 21.77
N LEU A 359 3.10 1.94 20.52
CA LEU A 359 2.11 2.94 20.12
C LEU A 359 0.69 2.41 20.39
N LEU A 360 0.39 1.16 19.98
CA LEU A 360 -0.87 0.49 20.27
C LEU A 360 -1.15 0.45 21.78
N ALA A 361 -0.16 0.04 22.59
CA ALA A 361 -0.24 0.05 24.06
C ALA A 361 -0.24 1.46 24.71
N SER A 362 -0.19 2.54 23.92
CA SER A 362 -0.41 3.92 24.40
C SER A 362 -1.79 4.48 24.01
N VAL A 363 -2.50 3.83 23.09
CA VAL A 363 -3.87 4.14 22.66
C VAL A 363 -4.89 3.23 23.36
N ILE A 364 -4.60 1.93 23.47
CA ILE A 364 -5.47 0.92 24.10
C ILE A 364 -4.81 0.36 25.37
N GLY A 365 -5.62 0.25 26.44
CA GLY A 365 -5.18 -0.26 27.75
C GLY A 365 -4.48 0.79 28.61
N GLN A 366 -5.24 1.43 29.50
CA GLN A 366 -4.67 2.37 30.48
C GLN A 366 -3.74 1.63 31.46
N PRO A 367 -2.51 2.13 31.70
CA PRO A 367 -1.56 1.50 32.61
C PRO A 367 -1.96 1.69 34.08
N VAL A 368 -2.03 0.59 34.82
CA VAL A 368 -2.43 0.50 36.22
C VAL A 368 -1.23 0.09 37.08
N PRO A 369 -0.88 0.83 38.16
CA PRO A 369 0.28 0.50 38.99
C PRO A 369 0.22 -0.91 39.60
N ILE A 370 1.19 -1.76 39.24
CA ILE A 370 1.28 -3.14 39.74
C ILE A 370 1.40 -3.16 41.27
N MET A 371 0.54 -3.95 41.93
CA MET A 371 0.51 -4.06 43.39
C MET A 371 1.81 -4.66 43.95
N GLN A 372 2.31 -4.12 45.06
CA GLN A 372 3.60 -4.53 45.66
C GLN A 372 3.64 -5.96 46.24
N SER A 373 2.51 -6.66 46.34
CA SER A 373 2.45 -8.04 46.78
C SER A 373 1.59 -8.84 45.81
N VAL A 374 2.23 -9.79 45.13
CA VAL A 374 1.63 -10.62 44.07
C VAL A 374 1.57 -12.10 44.47
N ASN A 375 2.07 -12.45 45.66
CA ASN A 375 2.19 -13.83 46.11
C ASN A 375 0.83 -14.55 46.23
N HIS A 376 0.83 -15.87 45.95
CA HIS A 376 -0.27 -16.78 46.27
C HIS A 376 -0.75 -16.66 47.73
N VAL A 377 -2.07 -16.61 47.90
CA VAL A 377 -2.76 -16.74 49.20
C VAL A 377 -3.68 -17.97 49.19
N PRO A 378 -4.01 -18.58 50.35
CA PRO A 378 -4.86 -19.77 50.40
C PRO A 378 -6.21 -19.56 49.69
N GLU A 379 -6.65 -20.58 48.95
CA GLU A 379 -7.95 -20.55 48.26
C GLU A 379 -9.10 -20.30 49.25
N GLY A 380 -9.98 -19.35 48.91
CA GLY A 380 -11.03 -18.85 49.80
C GLY A 380 -10.61 -17.71 50.74
N GLN A 381 -9.35 -17.28 50.76
CA GLN A 381 -8.95 -16.02 51.39
C GLN A 381 -9.24 -14.84 50.43
N GLY A 382 -10.01 -13.85 50.89
CA GLY A 382 -10.27 -12.64 50.10
C GLY A 382 -9.06 -11.70 50.01
N VAL A 383 -8.99 -10.91 48.94
CA VAL A 383 -7.93 -9.90 48.70
C VAL A 383 -8.53 -8.53 48.39
N ASP A 384 -8.01 -7.48 49.02
CA ASP A 384 -8.35 -6.08 48.71
C ASP A 384 -7.46 -5.58 47.56
N TYR A 385 -8.04 -5.36 46.38
CA TYR A 385 -7.36 -4.82 45.19
C TYR A 385 -7.44 -3.29 45.10
N SER A 386 -6.53 -2.67 44.36
CA SER A 386 -6.57 -1.23 44.05
C SER A 386 -7.65 -0.86 43.04
N ASP A 387 -8.07 -1.81 42.20
CA ASP A 387 -8.88 -1.59 41.00
C ASP A 387 -10.00 -2.63 40.85
N SER A 388 -11.03 -2.28 40.08
CA SER A 388 -12.18 -3.14 39.77
C SER A 388 -12.57 -3.00 38.28
N PRO A 389 -12.42 -4.05 37.45
CA PRO A 389 -11.73 -5.32 37.74
C PRO A 389 -10.26 -5.13 38.15
N PRO A 390 -9.65 -6.09 38.87
CA PRO A 390 -8.24 -6.04 39.22
C PRO A 390 -7.33 -6.28 38.00
N THR A 391 -6.11 -5.76 38.05
CA THR A 391 -5.06 -5.92 37.02
C THR A 391 -3.81 -6.64 37.53
N SER A 392 -3.64 -6.76 38.85
CA SER A 392 -2.49 -7.42 39.50
C SER A 392 -2.78 -7.62 40.99
N GLY A 393 -1.95 -8.41 41.68
CA GLY A 393 -1.96 -8.55 43.14
C GLY A 393 -1.93 -9.98 43.63
N GLN A 394 -2.15 -10.17 44.93
CA GLN A 394 -2.26 -11.49 45.55
C GLN A 394 -3.47 -12.25 44.98
N HIS A 395 -3.37 -13.57 44.85
CA HIS A 395 -4.37 -14.40 44.18
C HIS A 395 -4.32 -15.85 44.68
N TRP A 396 -5.30 -16.68 44.32
CA TRP A 396 -5.39 -18.10 44.72
C TRP A 396 -4.47 -18.99 43.88
N PRO A 397 -3.95 -20.12 44.40
CA PRO A 397 -2.99 -20.99 43.70
C PRO A 397 -3.56 -21.84 42.55
N ALA A 398 -4.69 -21.44 41.97
CA ALA A 398 -5.29 -22.09 40.81
C ALA A 398 -5.99 -21.06 39.92
N THR A 399 -5.74 -21.14 38.62
CA THR A 399 -6.42 -20.39 37.55
C THR A 399 -7.89 -20.82 37.40
N ALA A 400 -8.61 -20.12 36.52
CA ALA A 400 -9.75 -20.66 35.78
C ALA A 400 -9.28 -21.14 34.38
N PRO A 401 -9.90 -22.18 33.80
CA PRO A 401 -9.72 -22.51 32.40
C PRO A 401 -10.19 -21.39 31.47
N CYS A 402 -9.73 -21.38 30.21
CA CYS A 402 -10.22 -20.43 29.20
C CYS A 402 -11.75 -20.54 28.96
N GLY A 403 -12.34 -19.52 28.34
CA GLY A 403 -13.74 -19.49 27.89
C GLY A 403 -14.68 -18.57 28.70
N PHE A 404 -15.99 -18.83 28.59
CA PHE A 404 -17.05 -17.86 28.92
C PHE A 404 -17.93 -18.27 30.12
N TYR A 405 -17.83 -17.53 31.21
CA TYR A 405 -18.46 -17.79 32.51
C TYR A 405 -19.65 -16.84 32.78
N SER A 406 -20.88 -17.32 32.52
CA SER A 406 -22.12 -16.58 32.80
C SER A 406 -22.35 -16.26 34.28
N ASP A 407 -21.86 -17.13 35.16
CA ASP A 407 -22.11 -17.12 36.60
C ASP A 407 -21.04 -16.32 37.37
N GLY A 408 -20.11 -15.70 36.63
CA GLY A 408 -18.99 -14.92 37.14
C GLY A 408 -17.80 -15.78 37.59
N LEU A 409 -16.71 -15.11 37.97
CA LEU A 409 -15.53 -15.73 38.59
C LEU A 409 -14.98 -14.83 39.70
N PRO A 410 -14.46 -15.39 40.82
CA PRO A 410 -13.79 -14.62 41.86
C PRO A 410 -12.60 -13.82 41.33
N ASP A 411 -12.40 -12.62 41.85
CA ASP A 411 -11.26 -11.75 41.49
C ASP A 411 -9.93 -12.44 41.80
N GLU A 412 -9.84 -13.11 42.94
CA GLU A 412 -8.67 -13.86 43.38
C GLU A 412 -8.32 -15.06 42.49
N ARG A 413 -9.24 -15.53 41.63
CA ARG A 413 -8.95 -16.59 40.66
C ARG A 413 -8.41 -16.01 39.35
N VAL A 414 -9.06 -14.98 38.82
CA VAL A 414 -8.67 -14.38 37.54
C VAL A 414 -7.37 -13.57 37.61
N VAL A 415 -6.95 -13.11 38.79
CA VAL A 415 -5.63 -12.47 38.96
C VAL A 415 -4.47 -13.46 38.79
N HIS A 416 -4.67 -14.77 39.01
CA HIS A 416 -3.69 -15.80 38.62
C HIS A 416 -3.62 -15.93 37.09
N ASN A 417 -4.77 -15.93 36.41
CA ASN A 417 -4.80 -15.92 34.94
C ASN A 417 -4.07 -14.68 34.38
N LEU A 418 -4.27 -13.50 34.99
CA LEU A 418 -3.52 -12.28 34.63
C LEU A 418 -2.00 -12.44 34.87
N GLU A 419 -1.56 -13.10 35.95
CA GLU A 419 -0.13 -13.35 36.19
C GLU A 419 0.50 -14.23 35.09
N HIS A 420 -0.26 -15.17 34.54
CA HIS A 420 0.13 -16.01 33.41
C HIS A 420 0.04 -15.31 32.03
N GLY A 421 -0.39 -14.05 31.98
CA GLY A 421 -0.52 -13.27 30.74
C GLY A 421 -1.85 -13.42 30.01
N ASN A 422 -2.86 -14.05 30.62
CA ASN A 422 -4.20 -14.17 30.05
C ASN A 422 -4.99 -12.85 30.14
N ILE A 423 -6.01 -12.72 29.30
CA ILE A 423 -6.89 -11.54 29.22
C ILE A 423 -8.23 -11.85 29.87
N ILE A 424 -8.66 -10.97 30.78
CA ILE A 424 -9.92 -11.14 31.52
C ILE A 424 -10.97 -10.17 31.01
N VAL A 425 -12.04 -10.70 30.42
CA VAL A 425 -13.15 -9.91 29.85
C VAL A 425 -14.29 -9.86 30.86
N SER A 426 -14.32 -8.82 31.69
CA SER A 426 -15.35 -8.64 32.71
C SER A 426 -16.50 -7.79 32.17
N TYR A 427 -17.71 -8.34 32.06
CA TYR A 427 -18.88 -7.63 31.49
C TYR A 427 -20.05 -7.52 32.47
N ASN A 428 -20.88 -6.50 32.30
CA ASN A 428 -22.17 -6.39 32.99
C ASN A 428 -23.25 -5.92 32.01
N PHE A 429 -24.19 -6.82 31.70
CA PHE A 429 -25.30 -6.57 30.77
C PHE A 429 -26.58 -7.16 31.34
N THR A 430 -27.57 -6.32 31.61
CA THR A 430 -28.94 -6.75 31.92
C THR A 430 -29.72 -7.26 30.69
N ASN A 431 -29.22 -6.97 29.49
CA ASN A 431 -29.77 -7.37 28.21
C ASN A 431 -29.05 -8.63 27.64
N PRO A 432 -29.74 -9.77 27.47
CA PRO A 432 -29.15 -10.99 26.92
C PRO A 432 -28.64 -10.87 25.47
N ALA A 433 -29.09 -9.87 24.70
CA ALA A 433 -28.58 -9.62 23.35
C ALA A 433 -27.11 -9.15 23.38
N GLU A 434 -26.73 -8.29 24.31
CA GLU A 434 -25.35 -7.80 24.46
C GLU A 434 -24.42 -8.91 24.94
N VAL A 435 -24.88 -9.79 25.84
CA VAL A 435 -24.16 -11.02 26.23
C VAL A 435 -23.93 -11.95 25.03
N THR A 436 -24.89 -12.01 24.09
CA THR A 436 -24.79 -12.80 22.87
C THR A 436 -23.83 -12.17 21.87
N ALA A 437 -23.87 -10.84 21.69
CA ALA A 437 -22.93 -10.10 20.85
C ALA A 437 -21.49 -10.23 21.37
N LEU A 438 -21.27 -10.07 22.69
CA LEU A 438 -19.96 -10.26 23.31
C LEU A 438 -19.41 -11.67 23.07
N ARG A 439 -20.26 -12.71 23.14
CA ARG A 439 -19.81 -14.07 22.81
C ARG A 439 -19.41 -14.19 21.34
N LEU A 440 -20.22 -13.72 20.40
CA LEU A 440 -19.90 -13.79 18.97
C LEU A 440 -18.59 -13.05 18.62
N VAL A 441 -18.29 -11.96 19.32
CA VAL A 441 -17.01 -11.25 19.21
C VAL A 441 -15.85 -12.10 19.73
N LEU A 442 -15.98 -12.66 20.94
CA LEU A 442 -14.90 -13.44 21.56
C LEU A 442 -14.65 -14.77 20.86
N ASP A 443 -15.71 -15.43 20.37
CA ASP A 443 -15.63 -16.63 19.52
C ASP A 443 -14.90 -16.34 18.19
N GLY A 444 -14.74 -15.06 17.80
CA GLY A 444 -13.97 -14.61 16.64
C GLY A 444 -12.55 -14.11 16.95
N VAL A 445 -12.17 -13.95 18.22
CA VAL A 445 -10.82 -13.53 18.62
C VAL A 445 -9.93 -14.77 18.74
N ARG A 446 -8.99 -14.95 17.81
CA ARG A 446 -8.10 -16.13 17.71
C ARG A 446 -7.38 -16.47 19.02
N GLN A 447 -7.03 -15.48 19.82
CA GLN A 447 -6.33 -15.62 21.11
C GLN A 447 -7.27 -16.02 22.26
N PHE A 448 -8.59 -16.02 22.09
CA PHE A 448 -9.56 -16.22 23.19
C PHE A 448 -9.59 -17.67 23.71
N ASP A 449 -9.48 -18.66 22.83
CA ASP A 449 -9.49 -20.08 23.23
C ASP A 449 -8.24 -20.49 24.05
N ASP A 450 -7.10 -19.82 23.82
CA ASP A 450 -5.81 -20.11 24.46
C ASP A 450 -5.48 -19.17 25.65
N TRP A 451 -5.95 -17.92 25.61
CA TRP A 451 -5.58 -16.85 26.57
C TRP A 451 -6.78 -16.08 27.16
N GLY A 452 -8.01 -16.43 26.81
CA GLY A 452 -9.20 -15.62 27.12
C GLY A 452 -10.08 -16.20 28.24
N VAL A 453 -10.43 -15.35 29.22
CA VAL A 453 -11.41 -15.69 30.27
C VAL A 453 -12.47 -14.59 30.37
N ALA A 454 -13.67 -14.84 29.85
CA ALA A 454 -14.80 -13.92 29.95
C ALA A 454 -15.69 -14.24 31.14
N ARG A 455 -16.11 -13.24 31.93
CA ARG A 455 -16.95 -13.41 33.11
C ARG A 455 -17.98 -12.29 33.25
N SER A 456 -19.16 -12.62 33.76
CA SER A 456 -20.05 -11.59 34.30
C SER A 456 -19.45 -10.97 35.57
N TYR A 457 -19.66 -9.67 35.78
CA TYR A 457 -19.02 -8.91 36.86
C TYR A 457 -19.88 -7.73 37.33
N ASP A 458 -20.59 -7.92 38.44
CA ASP A 458 -21.57 -6.96 38.98
C ASP A 458 -20.98 -5.66 39.57
N LYS A 459 -19.65 -5.55 39.65
CA LYS A 459 -18.93 -4.40 40.21
C LYS A 459 -18.62 -3.29 39.21
N ILE A 460 -18.94 -3.47 37.93
CA ILE A 460 -18.91 -2.41 36.90
C ILE A 460 -20.34 -2.00 36.51
N PRO A 461 -20.55 -0.78 35.98
CA PRO A 461 -21.85 -0.33 35.48
C PRO A 461 -22.51 -1.30 34.49
N ASP A 462 -23.85 -1.33 34.47
CA ASP A 462 -24.62 -2.03 33.44
C ASP A 462 -24.39 -1.37 32.07
N GLY A 463 -24.27 -2.17 31.02
CA GLY A 463 -23.90 -1.70 29.68
C GLY A 463 -22.39 -1.52 29.47
N GLN A 464 -21.53 -2.14 30.27
CA GLN A 464 -20.06 -2.02 30.12
C GLN A 464 -19.34 -3.36 30.02
N VAL A 465 -18.24 -3.33 29.25
CA VAL A 465 -17.19 -4.36 29.22
C VAL A 465 -15.89 -3.72 29.67
N VAL A 466 -15.16 -4.41 30.55
CA VAL A 466 -13.85 -3.99 31.02
C VAL A 466 -12.88 -5.16 30.89
N ILE A 467 -11.88 -4.96 30.03
CA ILE A 467 -10.86 -5.95 29.72
C ILE A 467 -9.58 -5.61 30.46
N THR A 468 -8.97 -6.61 31.10
CA THR A 468 -7.71 -6.45 31.84
C THR A 468 -6.65 -7.43 31.39
N ALA A 469 -5.41 -6.93 31.40
CA ALA A 469 -4.17 -7.68 31.31
C ALA A 469 -3.31 -7.29 32.52
N TRP A 470 -2.16 -7.93 32.71
CA TRP A 470 -1.33 -7.60 33.88
C TRP A 470 -0.88 -6.13 33.87
N GLY A 471 -1.27 -5.40 34.92
CA GLY A 471 -1.02 -3.97 35.04
C GLY A 471 -1.70 -3.07 33.99
N HIS A 472 -2.68 -3.56 33.21
CA HIS A 472 -3.36 -2.77 32.16
C HIS A 472 -4.87 -3.00 32.17
N LEU A 473 -5.65 -1.93 31.92
CA LEU A 473 -7.11 -1.96 31.97
C LEU A 473 -7.72 -1.08 30.88
N HIS A 474 -8.66 -1.61 30.12
CA HIS A 474 -9.43 -0.86 29.11
C HIS A 474 -10.93 -0.98 29.38
N ARG A 475 -11.70 0.11 29.19
CA ARG A 475 -13.14 0.19 29.52
C ARG A 475 -13.94 0.63 28.30
N MET A 476 -15.00 -0.13 27.99
CA MET A 476 -15.94 0.11 26.90
C MET A 476 -17.36 0.32 27.43
N GLU A 477 -18.15 1.12 26.73
CA GLU A 477 -19.61 1.12 26.85
C GLU A 477 -20.18 0.32 25.68
N GLY A 478 -20.95 -0.73 25.96
CA GLY A 478 -21.35 -1.74 24.97
C GLY A 478 -20.27 -2.80 24.71
N VAL A 479 -20.37 -3.45 23.55
CA VAL A 479 -19.42 -4.45 23.03
C VAL A 479 -18.75 -3.86 21.80
N ASP A 480 -17.45 -3.60 21.87
CA ASP A 480 -16.65 -3.19 20.71
C ASP A 480 -15.77 -4.36 20.22
N PRO A 481 -15.93 -4.86 18.98
CA PRO A 481 -15.10 -5.95 18.46
C PRO A 481 -13.63 -5.58 18.26
N VAL A 482 -13.36 -4.32 17.89
CA VAL A 482 -12.04 -3.84 17.50
C VAL A 482 -11.20 -3.54 18.73
N GLU A 483 -11.75 -2.84 19.72
CA GLU A 483 -11.04 -2.58 20.98
C GLU A 483 -10.76 -3.87 21.78
N ILE A 484 -11.66 -4.87 21.71
CA ILE A 484 -11.40 -6.20 22.26
C ILE A 484 -10.27 -6.89 21.50
N GLY A 485 -10.33 -6.95 20.17
CA GLY A 485 -9.31 -7.60 19.33
C GLY A 485 -7.91 -7.03 19.55
N LEU A 486 -7.78 -5.70 19.46
CA LEU A 486 -6.50 -4.99 19.64
C LEU A 486 -5.91 -5.14 21.05
N PHE A 487 -6.74 -5.23 22.09
CA PHE A 487 -6.27 -5.48 23.45
C PHE A 487 -5.78 -6.92 23.65
N PHE A 488 -6.40 -7.91 22.99
CA PHE A 488 -5.88 -9.27 22.94
C PHE A 488 -4.55 -9.34 22.18
N GLU A 489 -4.45 -8.69 21.01
CA GLU A 489 -3.21 -8.63 20.23
C GLU A 489 -2.06 -7.98 21.01
N ALA A 490 -2.31 -6.83 21.67
CA ALA A 490 -1.29 -6.07 22.38
C ALA A 490 -0.75 -6.77 23.64
N PHE A 491 -1.55 -7.62 24.29
CA PHE A 491 -1.24 -8.06 25.66
C PHE A 491 -1.29 -9.59 25.92
N ALA A 492 -1.97 -10.39 25.11
CA ALA A 492 -2.19 -11.82 25.38
C ALA A 492 -0.88 -12.63 25.33
N GLY A 493 -0.51 -13.24 26.45
CA GLY A 493 0.76 -13.96 26.61
C GLY A 493 2.01 -13.07 26.58
N VAL A 494 1.85 -11.73 26.67
CA VAL A 494 2.95 -10.75 26.60
C VAL A 494 3.21 -10.07 27.94
N ASN A 495 2.17 -9.59 28.63
CA ASN A 495 2.36 -8.70 29.81
C ASN A 495 2.42 -9.39 31.17
N GLY A 496 2.14 -10.69 31.26
CA GLY A 496 2.22 -11.46 32.50
C GLY A 496 3.66 -11.62 33.02
N PRO A 497 3.90 -11.63 34.35
CA PRO A 497 5.17 -12.07 34.94
C PRO A 497 5.55 -13.51 34.55
N GLU A 498 4.56 -14.37 34.31
CA GLU A 498 4.71 -15.71 33.74
C GLU A 498 3.90 -15.81 32.43
N ARG A 499 4.12 -16.88 31.66
CA ARG A 499 3.45 -17.08 30.35
C ARG A 499 2.90 -18.50 30.24
N PHE A 500 1.61 -18.67 30.50
CA PHE A 500 0.90 -19.94 30.37
C PHE A 500 -0.54 -19.73 29.89
N GLU A 501 -0.91 -20.51 28.88
CA GLU A 501 -2.29 -20.70 28.42
C GLU A 501 -3.20 -21.22 29.56
N CYS A 502 -4.52 -21.07 29.42
CA CYS A 502 -5.51 -21.54 30.41
C CYS A 502 -6.17 -22.90 30.06
#